data_AF-A0A8I6XFK8-F1
#
_entry.id   AF-A0A8I6XFK8-F1
#
_cell.length_a   1.000
_cell.length_b   1.000
_cell.length_c   1.000
_cell.angle_alpha   90.00
_cell.angle_beta   90.00
_cell.angle_gamma   90.00
#
_symmetry.space_group_name_H-M   'P 1'
#
loop_
_entity.id
_entity.type
_entity.pdbx_description
1 polymer ?
#
loop_
_entity_poly.entity_id
_entity_poly.type
_entity_poly.pdbx_seq_one_letter_code
_entity_poly.pdbx_strand_id
1 'polypeptide(L)'
;MGGGRFIIDSGTTFTALEERAFVVLARAVAARVGLPLASGVHLGLSLCFAAPEGKTEAVDVSRLVFHFDGAGMALPRESYVVEDRNVGVACLVMVSMRGMSVLGSLQQQSMHFLYDLDGGVLSFEPAECGEL
;
A
#
# COMPACT_ATOMS: atom_id res chain seq x y z
N MET A 1 0.10 -5.79 25.04
CA MET A 1 -0.54 -5.53 23.73
C MET A 1 -0.12 -4.12 23.31
N GLY A 2 0.67 -4.01 22.25
CA GLY A 2 1.31 -2.75 21.86
C GLY A 2 0.31 -1.86 21.13
N GLY A 3 -0.05 -0.73 21.74
CA GLY A 3 -0.93 0.30 21.15
C GLY A 3 -0.24 1.05 20.02
N GLY A 4 -0.09 0.41 18.86
CA GLY A 4 0.28 1.10 17.63
C GLY A 4 -0.89 1.98 17.19
N ARG A 5 -0.66 3.29 17.08
CA ARG A 5 -1.63 4.21 16.45
C ARG A 5 -1.63 3.96 14.95
N PHE A 6 -2.71 3.38 14.45
CA PHE A 6 -2.99 3.25 13.03
C PHE A 6 -4.14 4.21 12.70
N ILE A 7 -3.85 5.25 11.92
CA ILE A 7 -4.82 6.26 11.51
C ILE A 7 -5.36 5.90 10.13
N ILE A 8 -6.61 6.26 9.86
CA ILE A 8 -7.18 6.23 8.52
C ILE A 8 -7.44 7.67 8.13
N ASP A 9 -6.79 8.11 7.05
CA ASP A 9 -6.77 9.51 6.66
C ASP A 9 -6.81 9.65 5.15
N SER A 10 -7.95 10.13 4.65
CA SER A 10 -8.14 10.41 3.23
C SER A 10 -7.36 11.65 2.74
N GLY A 11 -6.86 12.48 3.66
CA GLY A 11 -5.99 13.62 3.36
C GLY A 11 -4.54 13.24 3.06
N THR A 12 -4.13 12.00 3.38
CA THR A 12 -2.80 11.47 3.10
C THR A 12 -2.83 10.60 1.85
N THR A 13 -2.03 10.89 0.82
CA THR A 13 -2.08 10.15 -0.46
C THR A 13 -1.61 8.70 -0.33
N PHE A 14 -0.39 8.49 0.19
CA PHE A 14 0.23 7.17 0.29
C PHE A 14 0.15 6.67 1.73
N THR A 15 -0.08 5.37 1.91
CA THR A 15 0.04 4.76 3.24
C THR A 15 1.45 4.97 3.79
N ALA A 16 1.52 5.56 4.97
CA ALA A 16 2.73 5.73 5.74
C ALA A 16 2.77 4.68 6.83
N LEU A 17 3.84 3.90 6.92
CA LEU A 17 4.01 2.89 7.95
C LEU A 17 5.09 3.32 8.94
N GLU A 18 4.90 2.96 10.20
CA GLU A 18 5.97 3.08 11.19
C GLU A 18 7.25 2.42 10.65
N GLU A 19 8.40 3.09 10.86
CA GLU A 19 9.69 2.75 10.25
C GLU A 19 10.04 1.26 10.32
N ARG A 20 9.81 0.58 11.46
CA ARG A 20 10.10 -0.85 11.59
C ARG A 20 9.14 -1.70 10.76
N ALA A 21 7.86 -1.34 10.72
CA ALA A 21 6.86 -2.03 9.90
C ALA A 21 7.17 -1.86 8.40
N PHE A 22 7.54 -0.65 7.97
CA PHE A 22 7.94 -0.39 6.58
C PHE A 22 9.15 -1.23 6.18
N VAL A 23 10.20 -1.28 7.01
CA VAL A 23 11.42 -2.05 6.70
C VAL A 23 11.12 -3.55 6.57
N VAL A 24 10.27 -4.10 7.44
CA VAL A 24 9.86 -5.51 7.37
C VAL A 24 9.08 -5.79 6.08
N LEU A 25 8.09 -4.95 5.76
CA LEU A 25 7.32 -5.04 4.52
C LEU A 25 8.22 -4.95 3.30
N ALA A 26 9.08 -3.92 3.22
CA ALA A 26 9.92 -3.68 2.06
C ALA A 26 10.88 -4.84 1.79
N ARG A 27 11.46 -5.44 2.84
CA ARG A 27 12.30 -6.64 2.71
C ARG A 27 11.52 -7.85 2.22
N ALA A 28 10.32 -8.08 2.77
CA ALA A 28 9.48 -9.21 2.37
C ALA A 28 9.04 -9.09 0.90
N VAL A 29 8.60 -7.89 0.49
CA VAL A 29 8.22 -7.61 -0.90
C VAL A 29 9.44 -7.74 -1.83
N ALA A 30 10.58 -7.16 -1.48
CA ALA A 30 11.78 -7.26 -2.31
C ALA A 30 12.25 -8.71 -2.52
N ALA A 31 12.28 -9.51 -1.45
CA ALA A 31 12.65 -10.92 -1.53
C ALA A 31 11.66 -11.73 -2.39
N ARG A 32 10.37 -11.39 -2.33
CA ARG A 32 9.31 -12.10 -3.04
C ARG A 32 9.24 -11.73 -4.52
N VAL A 33 9.47 -10.47 -4.87
CA VAL A 33 9.52 -9.98 -6.26
C VAL A 33 10.81 -10.46 -6.95
N GLY A 34 11.95 -10.42 -6.27
CA GLY A 34 13.21 -10.98 -6.77
C GLY A 34 13.80 -10.27 -8.00
N LEU A 35 13.37 -9.05 -8.29
CA LEU A 35 13.88 -8.22 -9.39
C LEU A 35 14.90 -7.18 -8.91
N PRO A 36 15.76 -6.66 -9.81
CA PRO A 36 16.67 -5.58 -9.47
C PRO A 36 15.92 -4.35 -8.95
N LEU A 37 16.43 -3.75 -7.89
CA LEU A 37 15.90 -2.49 -7.38
C LEU A 37 16.23 -1.35 -8.34
N ALA A 38 15.31 -0.40 -8.46
CA ALA A 38 15.44 0.81 -9.27
C ALA A 38 15.20 2.07 -8.43
N SER A 39 15.65 3.21 -8.92
CA SER A 39 15.36 4.50 -8.28
C SER A 39 13.89 4.89 -8.49
N GLY A 40 13.20 5.21 -7.40
CA GLY A 40 11.84 5.76 -7.38
C GLY A 40 11.76 7.21 -6.92
N VAL A 41 12.89 7.92 -6.86
CA VAL A 41 12.99 9.25 -6.24
C VAL A 41 12.06 10.26 -6.91
N HIS A 42 11.86 10.17 -8.23
CA HIS A 42 10.95 11.05 -8.97
C HIS A 42 9.47 10.86 -8.58
N LEU A 43 9.13 9.70 -8.01
CA LEU A 43 7.79 9.37 -7.50
C LEU A 43 7.70 9.57 -5.97
N GLY A 44 8.81 9.91 -5.30
CA GLY A 44 8.88 9.93 -3.84
C GLY A 44 8.76 8.55 -3.19
N LEU A 45 9.06 7.48 -3.93
CA LEU A 45 8.93 6.10 -3.46
C LEU A 45 10.30 5.45 -3.27
N SER A 46 10.40 4.63 -2.22
CA SER A 46 11.69 4.05 -1.78
C SER A 46 11.88 2.59 -2.21
N LEU A 47 10.81 1.89 -2.59
CA LEU A 47 10.88 0.51 -3.06
C LEU A 47 10.32 0.40 -4.47
N CYS A 48 11.22 0.30 -5.45
CA CYS A 48 10.90 0.14 -6.85
C CYS A 48 11.73 -0.96 -7.48
N PHE A 49 11.16 -1.60 -8.51
CA PHE A 49 11.75 -2.71 -9.23
C PHE A 49 11.88 -2.34 -10.71
N ALA A 50 13.02 -2.68 -11.31
CA ALA A 50 13.21 -2.59 -12.74
C ALA A 50 12.35 -3.63 -13.46
N ALA A 51 11.56 -3.19 -14.43
CA ALA A 51 10.69 -4.06 -15.20
C ALA A 51 11.49 -4.91 -16.22
N PRO A 52 11.29 -6.24 -16.27
CA PRO A 52 11.89 -7.08 -17.30
C PRO A 52 11.42 -6.62 -18.68
N GLU A 53 12.37 -6.35 -19.59
CA GLU A 53 12.08 -5.86 -20.95
C GLU A 53 11.20 -4.59 -20.98
N GLY A 54 11.17 -3.79 -19.90
CA GLY A 54 10.32 -2.62 -19.78
C GLY A 54 8.83 -2.90 -19.52
N LYS A 55 8.44 -4.17 -19.31
CA LYS A 55 7.06 -4.60 -19.06
C LYS A 55 6.69 -4.45 -17.58
N THR A 56 6.22 -3.27 -17.18
CA THR A 56 5.92 -2.96 -15.78
C THR A 56 4.80 -3.82 -15.19
N GLU A 57 3.86 -4.24 -16.03
CA GLU A 57 2.75 -5.14 -15.68
C GLU A 57 3.23 -6.54 -15.31
N ALA A 58 4.41 -6.95 -15.80
CA ALA A 58 5.01 -8.25 -15.49
C ALA A 58 5.69 -8.28 -14.11
N VAL A 59 5.78 -7.14 -13.41
CA VAL A 59 6.28 -7.08 -12.04
C VAL A 59 5.18 -7.57 -11.08
N ASP A 60 5.31 -8.82 -10.64
CA ASP A 60 4.42 -9.45 -9.66
C ASP A 60 4.78 -9.00 -8.24
N VAL A 61 4.21 -7.87 -7.83
CA VAL A 61 4.18 -7.45 -6.44
C VAL A 61 3.07 -8.25 -5.76
N SER A 62 3.47 -9.19 -4.91
CA SER A 62 2.56 -10.13 -4.24
C SER A 62 1.40 -9.43 -3.53
N ARG A 63 0.25 -10.14 -3.47
CA ARG A 63 -0.96 -9.70 -2.77
C ARG A 63 -0.65 -9.20 -1.36
N LEU A 64 -1.02 -7.95 -1.08
CA LEU A 64 -0.92 -7.34 0.23
C LEU A 64 -2.26 -7.33 0.96
N VAL A 65 -2.21 -7.62 2.26
CA VAL A 65 -3.38 -7.64 3.15
C VAL A 65 -3.01 -6.91 4.43
N PHE A 66 -3.81 -5.90 4.81
CA PHE A 66 -3.77 -5.36 6.17
C PHE A 66 -4.61 -6.24 7.09
N HIS A 67 -3.99 -6.78 8.13
CA HIS A 67 -4.67 -7.57 9.15
C HIS A 67 -5.05 -6.66 10.33
N PHE A 68 -6.35 -6.49 10.53
CA PHE A 68 -6.95 -5.82 11.68
C PHE A 68 -7.56 -6.86 12.63
N ASP A 69 -7.94 -6.43 13.84
CA ASP A 69 -8.62 -7.30 14.79
C ASP A 69 -9.96 -7.77 14.21
N GLY A 70 -10.04 -9.06 13.86
CA GLY A 70 -11.23 -9.69 13.30
C GLY A 70 -11.47 -9.50 11.80
N ALA A 71 -10.59 -8.78 11.07
CA ALA A 71 -10.80 -8.51 9.64
C ALA A 71 -9.49 -8.44 8.84
N GLY A 72 -9.54 -8.84 7.58
CA GLY A 72 -8.43 -8.72 6.63
C GLY A 72 -8.84 -7.83 5.46
N MET A 73 -8.11 -6.73 5.25
CA MET A 73 -8.32 -5.82 4.12
C MET A 73 -7.33 -6.17 3.02
N ALA A 74 -7.77 -6.95 2.03
CA ALA A 74 -6.97 -7.24 0.85
C ALA A 74 -6.96 -6.01 -0.07
N LEU A 75 -5.77 -5.54 -0.44
CA LEU A 75 -5.64 -4.37 -1.28
C LEU A 75 -5.74 -4.74 -2.78
N PRO A 76 -6.44 -3.96 -3.61
CA PRO A 76 -6.33 -4.05 -5.06
C PRO A 76 -4.93 -3.63 -5.50
N ARG A 77 -4.33 -4.29 -6.50
CA ARG A 77 -2.94 -4.06 -6.92
C ARG A 77 -2.68 -2.59 -7.24
N GLU A 78 -3.65 -1.98 -7.90
CA GLU A 78 -3.64 -0.60 -8.37
C GLU A 78 -3.56 0.41 -7.22
N SER A 79 -3.95 0.01 -6.00
CA SER A 79 -3.85 0.86 -4.81
C SER A 79 -2.48 0.85 -4.13
N TYR A 80 -1.62 -0.14 -4.41
CA TYR A 80 -0.29 -0.25 -3.77
C TYR A 80 0.86 -0.44 -4.74
N VAL A 81 0.60 -0.51 -6.04
CA VAL A 81 1.63 -0.55 -7.09
C VAL A 81 1.39 0.57 -8.08
N VAL A 82 2.41 1.41 -8.29
CA VAL A 82 2.43 2.39 -9.38
C VAL A 82 3.44 1.93 -10.43
N GLU A 83 3.05 2.06 -11.70
CA GLU A 83 3.87 1.71 -12.86
C GLU A 83 4.28 2.99 -13.60
N ASP A 84 5.59 3.19 -13.76
CA ASP A 84 6.14 4.18 -14.68
C ASP A 84 6.69 3.48 -15.91
N ARG A 85 5.86 3.42 -16.95
CA ARG A 85 6.19 2.76 -18.22
C ARG A 85 7.25 3.49 -19.02
N ASN A 86 7.44 4.80 -18.81
CA ASN A 86 8.45 5.57 -19.52
C ASN A 86 9.85 5.24 -19.01
N VAL A 87 9.97 5.03 -17.70
CA VAL A 87 11.23 4.67 -17.03
C VAL A 87 11.40 3.16 -16.90
N GLY A 88 10.33 2.38 -17.05
CA GLY A 88 10.34 0.92 -16.94
C GLY A 88 10.47 0.45 -15.49
N VAL A 89 9.75 1.08 -14.56
CA VAL A 89 9.78 0.72 -13.14
C VAL A 89 8.40 0.51 -12.56
N ALA A 90 8.28 -0.41 -11.61
CA ALA A 90 7.09 -0.59 -10.79
C ALA A 90 7.45 -0.39 -9.30
N CYS A 91 6.67 0.40 -8.58
CA CYS A 91 7.00 0.85 -7.23
C CYS A 91 5.88 0.52 -6.24
N LEU A 92 6.27 0.14 -5.02
CA LEU A 92 5.37 0.01 -3.88
C LEU A 92 4.95 1.40 -3.39
N VAL A 93 3.64 1.65 -3.35
CA VAL A 93 3.05 2.96 -3.00
C VAL A 93 2.84 3.06 -1.48
N MET A 94 3.92 2.84 -0.73
CA MET A 94 3.95 3.02 0.71
C MET A 94 5.27 3.68 1.12
N VAL A 95 5.23 4.46 2.20
CA VAL A 95 6.38 5.22 2.70
C VAL A 95 6.65 4.95 4.17
N SER A 96 7.87 5.23 4.60
CA SER A 96 8.27 5.15 6.01
C SER A 96 7.95 6.44 6.75
N MET A 97 7.41 6.33 7.96
CA MET A 97 7.13 7.45 8.87
C MET A 97 7.51 7.07 10.31
N ARG A 98 7.90 8.06 11.12
CA ARG A 98 8.24 7.81 12.53
C ARG A 98 7.02 7.95 13.43
N GLY A 99 6.86 6.99 14.33
CA GLY A 99 5.95 7.09 15.49
C GLY A 99 4.47 6.76 15.24
N MET A 100 4.04 6.57 13.98
CA MET A 100 2.66 6.22 13.65
C MET A 100 2.55 5.59 12.26
N SER A 101 1.47 4.86 12.04
CA SER A 101 1.05 4.39 10.72
C SER A 101 -0.24 5.10 10.31
N VAL A 102 -0.38 5.39 9.03
CA VAL A 102 -1.53 6.07 8.42
C VAL A 102 -1.91 5.34 7.13
N LEU A 103 -3.14 4.82 7.04
CA LEU A 103 -3.72 4.31 5.82
C LEU A 103 -4.10 5.49 4.92
N GLY A 104 -3.40 5.64 3.80
CA GLY A 104 -3.61 6.72 2.84
C GLY A 104 -4.80 6.45 1.91
N SER A 105 -5.23 7.49 1.21
CA SER A 105 -6.40 7.47 0.33
C SER A 105 -6.28 6.51 -0.84
N LEU A 106 -5.08 6.28 -1.40
CA LEU A 106 -4.93 5.30 -2.47
C LEU A 106 -5.30 3.89 -2.01
N GLN A 107 -4.85 3.48 -0.82
CA GLN A 107 -5.21 2.19 -0.23
C GLN A 107 -6.66 2.11 0.28
N GLN A 108 -7.37 3.24 0.31
CA GLN A 108 -8.80 3.30 0.60
C GLN A 108 -9.67 3.26 -0.67
N GLN A 109 -9.10 3.38 -1.88
CA GLN A 109 -9.88 3.33 -3.11
C GLN A 109 -10.52 1.94 -3.32
N SER A 110 -11.66 1.94 -4.02
CA SER A 110 -12.45 0.72 -4.29
C SER A 110 -12.84 -0.05 -3.02
N MET A 111 -13.12 0.69 -1.95
CA MET A 111 -13.61 0.17 -0.68
C MET A 111 -14.73 1.08 -0.16
N HIS A 112 -15.78 0.47 0.41
CA HIS A 112 -16.67 1.18 1.31
C HIS A 112 -16.08 1.19 2.71
N PHE A 113 -16.10 2.35 3.36
CA PHE A 113 -15.78 2.49 4.78
C PHE A 113 -17.02 2.94 5.54
N LEU A 114 -17.42 2.17 6.54
CA LEU A 114 -18.47 2.53 7.49
C LEU A 114 -17.84 2.86 8.83
N TYR A 115 -18.01 4.11 9.25
CA TYR A 115 -17.60 4.61 10.56
C TYR A 115 -18.80 4.57 11.50
N ASP A 116 -18.94 3.47 12.24
CA ASP A 116 -19.95 3.35 13.29
C ASP A 116 -19.44 4.02 14.57
N LEU A 117 -19.81 5.28 14.75
CA LEU A 117 -19.38 6.10 15.89
C LEU A 117 -20.03 5.66 17.21
N ASP A 118 -21.26 5.12 17.14
CA ASP A 118 -21.99 4.69 18.33
C ASP A 118 -21.48 3.32 18.81
N GLY A 119 -21.21 2.41 17.88
CA GLY A 119 -20.60 1.10 18.14
C GLY A 119 -19.09 1.14 18.34
N GLY A 120 -18.42 2.22 17.93
CA GLY A 120 -16.96 2.35 17.99
C GLY A 120 -16.25 1.38 17.04
N VAL A 121 -16.88 1.04 15.92
CA VAL A 121 -16.39 0.05 14.95
C VAL A 121 -16.17 0.70 13.60
N LEU A 122 -15.07 0.32 12.96
CA LEU A 122 -14.84 0.59 11.56
C LEU A 122 -15.03 -0.70 10.76
N SER A 123 -15.92 -0.65 9.78
CA SER A 123 -16.12 -1.75 8.82
C SER A 123 -15.65 -1.32 7.44
N PHE A 124 -15.12 -2.29 6.68
CA PHE A 124 -14.74 -2.08 5.30
C PHE A 124 -15.12 -3.29 4.43
N GLU A 125 -15.44 -3.02 3.18
CA GLU A 125 -15.67 -4.04 2.15
C GLU A 125 -15.22 -3.54 0.78
N PRO A 126 -14.79 -4.42 -0.14
CA PRO A 126 -14.52 -4.03 -1.52
C PRO A 126 -15.75 -3.39 -2.18
N ALA A 127 -15.52 -2.38 -3.00
CA ALA A 127 -16.57 -1.66 -3.73
C ALA A 127 -16.16 -1.41 -5.19
N GLU A 128 -17.11 -1.54 -6.10
CA GLU A 128 -16.93 -1.21 -7.52
C GLU A 128 -17.26 0.27 -7.76
N CYS A 129 -16.29 1.16 -7.51
CA CYS A 129 -16.49 2.61 -7.59
C CYS A 129 -16.44 3.20 -9.02
N GLY A 130 -16.53 2.36 -10.06
CA GLY A 130 -16.41 2.74 -11.47
C GLY A 130 -17.70 2.59 -12.29
N GLU A 131 -18.74 1.98 -11.74
CA GLU A 131 -20.04 1.86 -12.38
C GLU A 131 -21.03 2.84 -11.74
N LEU A 132 -21.57 3.75 -12.54
CA LEU A 132 -22.72 4.60 -12.21
C LEU A 132 -23.94 4.11 -12.98
#